data_AF-L0WCW2-F1
#
_entry.id   AF-L0WCW2-F1
#
_cell.length_a   1.000
_cell.length_b   1.000
_cell.length_c   1.000
_cell.angle_alpha   90.00
_cell.angle_beta   90.00
_cell.angle_gamma   90.00
#
_symmetry.space_group_name_H-M   'P 1'
#
loop_
_entity.id
_entity.type
_entity.pdbx_description
1 polymer ?
#
loop_
_entity_poly.entity_id
_entity_poly.type
_entity_poly.pdbx_seq_one_letter_code
_entity_poly.pdbx_strand_id
1 'polypeptide(L)'
;MEYSTISTAINSVLNDSRTAMMSPSEIRTSIDKRFTINQVDAIKSDDLVISREGSMLTIATDYEVREPLFYNVSVVMDFKHEFKKDIRQ
;
A
#
# COMPACT_ATOMS: atom_id res chain seq x y z
N MET A 1 -5.20 5.43 -12.97
CA MET A 1 -6.39 5.38 -12.07
C MET A 1 -6.14 4.51 -10.85
N GLU A 2 -5.26 3.50 -10.91
CA GLU A 2 -5.04 2.60 -9.77
C GLU A 2 -4.17 3.16 -8.63
N TYR A 3 -3.15 3.99 -8.94
CA TYR A 3 -2.28 4.58 -7.92
C TYR A 3 -3.05 5.41 -6.87
N SER A 4 -4.07 6.17 -7.29
CA SER A 4 -4.91 6.95 -6.38
C SER A 4 -5.74 6.05 -5.46
N THR A 5 -6.20 4.90 -5.97
CA THR A 5 -6.95 3.91 -5.20
C THR A 5 -6.05 3.24 -4.16
N ILE A 6 -4.84 2.84 -4.55
CA ILE A 6 -3.82 2.25 -3.67
C ILE A 6 -3.45 3.24 -2.56
N SER A 7 -3.13 4.48 -2.93
CA SER A 7 -2.77 5.54 -1.98
C SER A 7 -3.92 5.84 -1.00
N THR A 8 -5.17 5.85 -1.47
CA THR A 8 -6.34 6.08 -0.62
C THR A 8 -6.59 4.91 0.32
N ALA A 9 -6.46 3.67 -0.16
CA ALA A 9 -6.62 2.46 0.63
C ALA A 9 -5.60 2.41 1.79
N ILE A 10 -4.32 2.69 1.50
CA ILE A 10 -3.23 2.74 2.48
C ILE A 10 -3.46 3.88 3.49
N ASN A 11 -3.73 5.10 3.00
CA ASN A 11 -3.97 6.24 3.89
C ASN A 11 -5.16 6.04 4.82
N SER A 12 -6.22 5.39 4.35
CA SER A 12 -7.38 5.14 5.18
C SER A 12 -7.08 4.06 6.25
N VAL A 13 -6.09 3.17 6.07
CA VAL A 13 -5.62 2.27 7.14
C VAL A 13 -4.81 3.08 8.13
N LEU A 14 -3.86 3.89 7.64
CA LEU A 14 -3.05 4.75 8.47
C LEU A 14 -3.91 5.70 9.33
N ASN A 15 -5.03 6.19 8.81
CA ASN A 15 -5.96 7.08 9.52
C ASN A 15 -6.97 6.38 10.44
N ASP A 16 -7.04 5.05 10.46
CA ASP A 16 -7.84 4.33 11.47
C ASP A 16 -7.17 4.45 12.84
N SER A 17 -7.92 4.88 13.85
CA SER A 17 -7.44 5.03 15.23
C SER A 17 -6.92 3.71 15.82
N ARG A 18 -7.38 2.57 15.29
CA ARG A 18 -6.95 1.24 15.71
C ARG A 18 -5.57 0.86 15.18
N THR A 19 -5.09 1.50 14.11
CA THR A 19 -3.78 1.23 13.51
C THR A 19 -2.64 1.46 14.50
N ALA A 20 -2.84 2.36 15.48
CA ALA A 20 -1.92 2.57 16.58
C ALA A 20 -1.68 1.33 17.44
N MET A 21 -2.70 0.48 17.59
CA MET A 21 -2.66 -0.74 18.41
C MET A 21 -2.37 -1.99 17.59
N MET A 22 -2.34 -1.89 16.26
CA MET A 22 -2.14 -3.03 15.36
C MET A 22 -0.66 -3.38 15.20
N SER A 23 -0.39 -4.67 15.12
CA SER A 23 0.89 -5.21 14.68
C SER A 23 1.07 -5.00 13.17
N PRO A 24 2.32 -5.01 12.65
CA PRO A 24 2.58 -4.93 11.21
C PRO A 24 1.82 -5.98 10.38
N SER A 25 1.61 -7.19 10.95
CA SER A 25 0.83 -8.24 10.30
C SER A 25 -0.66 -7.89 10.19
N GLU A 26 -1.24 -7.31 11.23
CA GLU A 26 -2.65 -6.88 11.22
C GLU A 26 -2.88 -5.68 10.29
N ILE A 27 -1.90 -4.77 10.21
CA ILE A 27 -1.90 -3.67 9.24
C ILE A 27 -1.88 -4.25 7.83
N ARG A 28 -1.03 -5.25 7.55
CA ARG A 28 -0.98 -5.95 6.25
C ARG A 28 -2.34 -6.54 5.89
N THR A 29 -2.94 -7.33 6.79
CA THR A 29 -4.28 -7.91 6.57
C THR A 29 -5.36 -6.86 6.35
N SER A 30 -5.25 -5.70 6.99
CA SER A 30 -6.22 -4.61 6.81
C SER A 30 -6.08 -3.94 5.45
N ILE A 31 -4.85 -3.74 4.99
CA ILE A 31 -4.57 -3.24 3.64
C ILE A 31 -5.05 -4.24 2.60
N ASP A 32 -4.77 -5.53 2.80
CA ASP A 32 -5.19 -6.62 1.91
C ASP A 32 -6.71 -6.66 1.70
N LYS A 33 -7.47 -6.56 2.80
CA LYS A 33 -8.94 -6.46 2.75
C LYS A 33 -9.41 -5.27 1.92
N ARG A 34 -8.72 -4.13 2.02
CA ARG A 34 -9.08 -2.91 1.27
C ARG A 34 -8.68 -3.00 -0.19
N PHE A 35 -7.56 -3.65 -0.51
CA PHE A 35 -7.19 -3.93 -1.89
C PHE A 35 -8.24 -4.85 -2.53
N THR A 36 -8.68 -5.89 -1.82
CA THR A 36 -9.77 -6.76 -2.26
C THR A 36 -11.08 -5.99 -2.49
N ILE A 37 -11.49 -5.13 -1.56
CA ILE A 37 -12.72 -4.33 -1.68
C ILE A 37 -12.65 -3.36 -2.87
N ASN A 38 -11.49 -2.75 -3.10
CA ASN A 38 -11.28 -1.78 -4.16
C ASN A 38 -10.84 -2.42 -5.50
N GLN A 39 -10.80 -3.76 -5.59
CA GLN A 39 -10.36 -4.52 -6.76
C GLN A 39 -8.99 -4.03 -7.27
N VAL A 40 -8.03 -3.90 -6.35
CA VAL A 40 -6.65 -3.54 -6.66
C VAL A 40 -5.88 -4.82 -6.96
N ASP A 41 -5.55 -5.04 -8.23
CA ASP A 41 -4.80 -6.22 -8.68
C ASP A 41 -3.32 -5.90 -9.02
N ALA A 42 -2.97 -4.62 -9.19
CA ALA A 42 -1.62 -4.19 -9.56
C ALA A 42 -0.54 -4.40 -8.48
N ILE A 43 -0.92 -4.58 -7.21
CA ILE A 43 0.02 -4.80 -6.10
C ILE A 43 -0.62 -5.69 -5.04
N LYS A 44 0.16 -6.64 -4.51
CA LYS A 44 -0.30 -7.46 -3.37
C LYS A 44 0.12 -6.81 -2.07
N SER A 45 -0.68 -7.07 -1.02
CA SER A 45 -0.32 -6.63 0.33
C SER A 45 1.02 -7.22 0.80
N ASP A 46 1.44 -8.37 0.26
CA ASP A 46 2.74 -9.02 0.52
C ASP A 46 3.94 -8.21 0.01
N ASP A 47 3.78 -7.48 -1.09
CA ASP A 47 4.84 -6.65 -1.69
C ASP A 47 5.08 -5.34 -0.89
N LEU A 48 4.28 -5.09 0.14
CA LEU A 48 4.43 -3.94 1.03
C LEU A 48 5.47 -4.18 2.10
N VAL A 49 6.36 -3.19 2.26
CA VAL A 49 7.29 -3.13 3.38
C VAL A 49 6.65 -2.31 4.50
N ILE A 50 6.24 -3.00 5.57
CA ILE A 50 5.63 -2.38 6.74
C ILE A 50 6.63 -2.49 7.88
N SER A 51 7.18 -1.35 8.31
CA SER A 51 8.08 -1.27 9.45
C SER A 51 7.51 -0.36 10.53
N ARG A 52 7.78 -0.72 11.78
CA ARG A 52 7.36 0.06 12.95
C ARG A 52 8.57 0.30 13.83
N GLU A 53 8.98 1.55 13.94
CA GLU A 53 10.13 1.98 14.72
C GLU A 53 9.67 2.93 15.83
N GLY A 54 9.57 2.42 17.05
CA GLY A 54 9.08 3.18 18.20
C GLY A 54 7.65 3.67 17.99
N SER A 55 7.49 4.99 17.82
CA SER A 55 6.20 5.62 17.51
C SER A 55 5.96 5.90 16.03
N MET A 56 6.91 5.59 15.15
CA MET A 56 6.77 5.84 13.72
C MET A 56 6.35 4.54 13.01
N LEU A 57 5.23 4.61 12.29
CA LEU A 57 4.81 3.58 11.35
C LEU A 57 5.21 4.03 9.94
N THR A 58 5.96 3.17 9.25
CA THR A 58 6.39 3.38 7.88
C THR A 58 5.83 2.27 7.00
N ILE A 59 5.16 2.65 5.92
CA ILE A 59 4.66 1.74 4.90
C ILE A 59 5.27 2.17 3.57
N ALA A 60 6.14 1.34 3.00
CA ALA A 60 6.72 1.58 1.68
C ALA A 60 6.11 0.65 0.63
N THR A 61 5.83 1.23 -0.53
CA THR A 61 5.36 0.55 -1.74
C THR A 61 6.48 0.64 -2.78
N ASP A 62 6.94 -0.50 -3.30
CA ASP A 62 7.86 -0.58 -4.45
C ASP A 62 7.31 -1.64 -5.40
N TYR A 63 6.60 -1.23 -6.45
CA TYR A 63 5.99 -2.14 -7.40
C TYR A 63 6.02 -1.61 -8.83
N GLU A 64 6.05 -2.54 -9.78
CA GLU A 64 6.02 -2.27 -11.21
C GLU A 64 4.68 -2.71 -11.79
N VAL A 65 4.03 -1.85 -12.57
CA VAL A 65 2.83 -2.20 -13.33
C VAL A 65 3.21 -2.34 -14.79
N ARG A 66 2.91 -3.49 -15.39
CA ARG A 66 3.16 -3.76 -16.81
C ARG A 66 1.84 -3.87 -17.56
N GLU A 67 1.61 -2.92 -18.46
CA GLU A 67 0.42 -2.89 -19.31
C GLU A 67 0.78 -3.19 -20.78
N PRO A 68 0.10 -4.14 -21.45
CA PRO A 68 0.26 -4.34 -22.88
C PRO A 68 -0.36 -3.16 -23.64
N LEU A 69 0.37 -2.61 -24.62
CA LEU A 69 -0.15 -1.55 -25.49
C LEU A 69 -0.64 -2.12 -26.82
N PHE A 70 0.29 -2.52 -27.69
CA PHE A 70 0.00 -3.05 -29.03
C PHE A 70 1.13 -3.94 -29.54
N TYR A 71 0.78 -4.99 -30.27
CA TYR A 71 1.72 -5.99 -30.78
C TYR A 71 2.64 -6.57 -29.68
N ASN A 72 3.95 -6.40 -29.83
CA ASN A 72 4.99 -6.81 -28.90
C ASN A 72 5.49 -5.65 -28.01
N VAL A 73 4.72 -4.56 -27.90
CA VAL A 73 5.07 -3.39 -27.09
C VAL A 73 4.26 -3.39 -25.79
N SER A 74 4.97 -3.22 -24.68
CA SER A 74 4.39 -3.04 -23.34
C SER A 74 4.98 -1.81 -22.67
N VAL A 75 4.22 -1.18 -21.78
CA VAL A 75 4.70 -0.10 -20.91
C VAL A 75 4.91 -0.67 -19.52
N VAL A 76 6.03 -0.29 -18.91
CA VAL A 76 6.32 -0.55 -17.49
C VAL A 76 6.30 0.77 -16.76
N MET A 77 5.61 0.81 -15.62
CA MET A 77 5.53 1.96 -14.73
C MET A 77 6.02 1.54 -13.34
N ASP A 78 7.10 2.16 -12.89
CA ASP A 78 7.63 2.01 -11.54
C ASP A 78 6.94 2.96 -10.56
N PHE A 79 6.42 2.41 -9.47
CA PHE A 79 5.79 3.19 -8.40
C PHE A 79 6.52 2.95 -7.08
N LYS A 80 7.21 4.00 -6.63
CA LYS A 80 7.91 4.03 -5.34
C LYS A 80 7.32 5.12 -4.46
N HIS A 81 6.81 4.74 -3.29
CA HIS A 81 6.24 5.68 -2.34
C HIS A 81 6.45 5.21 -0.90
N GLU A 82 6.67 6.15 0.01
CA GLU A 82 6.87 5.89 1.42
C GLU A 82 5.87 6.72 2.23
N PHE A 83 4.99 6.04 2.95
CA PHE A 83 4.02 6.65 3.85
C PHE A 83 4.54 6.58 5.27
N LYS A 84 4.73 7.74 5.93
CA LYS A 84 5.16 7.84 7.33
C LYS A 84 4.05 8.42 8.17
N LYS A 85 3.77 7.79 9.31
CA LYS A 85 2.82 8.31 10.29
C LYS A 85 3.38 8.17 11.70
N ASP A 86 3.37 9.29 12.45
CA ASP A 86 3.59 9.26 13.89
C ASP A 86 2.30 8.80 14.58
N ILE A 87 2.42 7.75 15.36
CA ILE A 87 1.31 7.08 16.06
C ILE A 87 0.94 7.82 17.36
N ARG A 88 1.73 8.83 17.77
CA ARG A 88 1.50 9.61 18.99
C ARG A 88 0.54 10.79 18.83
N GLN A 89 0.06 11.10 17.62
CA GLN A 89 -0.85 12.23 17.34
C GLN A 89 -2.23 11.78 16.87
#